data_AF-A0A8B9GUL8-F1
#
_entry.id   AF-A0A8B9GUL8-F1
#
_cell.length_a   1.000
_cell.length_b   1.000
_cell.length_c   1.000
_cell.angle_alpha   90.00
_cell.angle_beta   90.00
_cell.angle_gamma   90.00
#
_symmetry.space_group_name_H-M   'P 1'
#
loop_
_entity.id
_entity.type
_entity.pdbx_description
1 polymer ?
#
loop_
_entity_poly.entity_id
_entity_poly.type
_entity_poly.pdbx_seq_one_letter_code
_entity_poly.pdbx_strand_id
1 'polypeptide(L)'
;KMEPPVPNQSTSVIDLIDINQHHLNVMGVGHPSLDTLCRVTLAHGLHSKLTGAGGGGCGITLLRPGNVTYCLPKAKQSLFICIAPLKHKTHSVCFTNEKIQREDKLK
;
A
#
# COMPACT_ATOMS: atom_id res chain seq x y z
N LYS A 1 37.21 26.20 1.50
CA LYS A 1 36.78 25.02 0.73
C LYS A 1 35.28 24.92 0.91
N MET A 2 34.53 25.08 -0.18
CA MET A 2 33.07 24.99 -0.18
C MET A 2 32.76 23.51 -0.40
N GLU A 3 32.43 22.80 0.69
CA GLU A 3 31.90 21.44 0.61
C GLU A 3 30.53 21.50 -0.11
N PRO A 4 30.26 20.64 -1.10
CA PRO A 4 28.98 20.61 -1.77
C PRO A 4 27.87 20.26 -0.77
N PRO A 5 26.64 20.75 -0.95
CA PRO A 5 25.53 20.37 -0.09
C PRO A 5 25.33 18.86 -0.20
N VAL A 6 25.67 18.13 0.86
CA VAL A 6 25.24 16.74 1.04
C VAL A 6 23.72 16.72 0.87
N PRO A 7 23.17 15.95 -0.08
CA PRO A 7 21.73 15.88 -0.22
C PRO A 7 21.23 15.31 1.09
N ASN A 8 20.37 16.07 1.77
CA ASN A 8 19.63 15.60 2.93
C ASN A 8 18.74 14.46 2.40
N GLN A 9 19.27 13.22 2.37
CA GLN A 9 18.57 12.03 1.92
C GLN A 9 17.57 11.61 2.99
N SER A 10 16.65 12.50 3.33
CA SER A 10 15.45 12.16 4.07
C SER A 10 14.55 11.42 3.09
N THR A 11 14.86 10.15 2.82
CA THR A 11 13.98 9.26 2.03
C THR A 11 12.58 9.37 2.60
N SER A 12 11.64 9.78 1.77
CA SER A 12 10.28 9.99 2.24
C SER A 12 9.68 8.64 2.63
N VAL A 13 8.72 8.64 3.56
CA VAL A 13 8.02 7.42 3.98
C VAL A 13 7.34 6.75 2.77
N ILE A 14 6.96 7.54 1.77
CA ILE A 14 6.42 7.07 0.50
C ILE A 14 7.44 6.19 -0.24
N ASP A 15 8.65 6.72 -0.44
CA ASP A 15 9.72 6.01 -1.16
C ASP A 15 10.06 4.70 -0.45
N LEU A 16 10.09 4.72 0.89
CA LEU A 16 10.36 3.53 1.70
C LEU A 16 9.26 2.46 1.57
N ILE A 17 7.99 2.85 1.41
CA ILE A 17 6.89 1.91 1.19
C ILE A 17 7.03 1.24 -0.17
N ASP A 18 7.33 2.01 -1.22
CA ASP A 18 7.48 1.48 -2.57
C ASP A 18 8.71 0.57 -2.70
N ILE A 19 9.85 1.00 -2.13
CA ILE A 19 11.07 0.19 -2.07
C ILE A 19 10.81 -1.12 -1.33
N ASN A 20 10.16 -1.07 -0.16
CA ASN A 20 9.84 -2.27 0.60
C ASN A 20 8.89 -3.20 -0.16
N GLN A 21 7.92 -2.65 -0.89
CA GLN A 21 7.02 -3.46 -1.69
C GLN A 21 7.77 -4.17 -2.83
N HIS A 22 8.70 -3.47 -3.48
CA HIS A 22 9.54 -4.07 -4.50
C HIS A 22 10.39 -5.21 -3.93
N HIS A 23 11.04 -5.01 -2.78
CA HIS A 23 11.84 -6.03 -2.12
C HIS A 23 11.01 -7.27 -1.73
N LEU A 24 9.79 -7.09 -1.22
CA LEU A 24 8.90 -8.21 -0.88
C LEU A 24 8.54 -9.05 -2.10
N ASN A 25 8.35 -8.41 -3.26
CA ASN A 25 8.10 -9.12 -4.51
C ASN A 25 9.35 -9.87 -5.00
N VAL A 26 10.54 -9.26 -4.89
CA VAL A 26 11.81 -9.92 -5.24
C VAL A 26 12.08 -11.15 -4.35
N MET A 27 11.74 -11.08 -3.06
CA MET A 27 11.87 -12.21 -2.12
C MET A 27 10.85 -13.34 -2.36
N GLY A 28 9.94 -13.20 -3.32
CA GLY A 28 8.96 -14.24 -3.67
C GLY A 28 7.84 -14.40 -2.64
N VAL A 29 7.70 -13.48 -1.68
CA VAL A 29 6.61 -13.49 -0.68
C VAL A 29 5.34 -12.76 -1.16
N GLY A 30 5.37 -12.29 -2.43
CA GLY A 30 4.26 -11.64 -3.13
C GLY A 30 3.03 -12.53 -3.35
N HIS A 31 1.92 -11.91 -3.74
CA HIS A 31 0.70 -12.64 -4.12
C HIS A 31 -0.07 -11.85 -5.18
N PRO A 32 -0.56 -12.47 -6.28
CA PRO A 32 -1.17 -11.75 -7.41
C PRO A 32 -2.33 -10.81 -7.04
N SER A 33 -3.12 -11.19 -6.04
CA SER A 33 -4.21 -10.35 -5.54
C SER A 33 -3.72 -9.10 -4.82
N LEU A 34 -2.59 -9.20 -4.10
CA LEU A 34 -2.02 -8.09 -3.37
C LEU A 34 -1.11 -7.22 -4.25
N ASP A 35 -0.51 -7.79 -5.30
CA ASP A 35 0.08 -7.00 -6.38
C ASP A 35 -0.99 -6.17 -7.10
N THR A 36 -2.18 -6.76 -7.30
CA THR A 36 -3.33 -6.05 -7.85
C THR A 36 -3.79 -4.94 -6.91
N LEU A 37 -3.82 -5.17 -5.59
CA LEU A 37 -4.07 -4.12 -4.60
C LEU A 37 -3.07 -2.97 -4.75
N CYS A 38 -1.77 -3.26 -4.75
CA CYS A 38 -0.74 -2.22 -4.84
C CYS A 38 -0.87 -1.42 -6.13
N ARG A 39 -1.16 -2.08 -7.25
CA ARG A 39 -1.39 -1.43 -8.55
C ARG A 39 -2.64 -0.53 -8.55
N VAL A 40 -3.76 -1.00 -8.00
CA VAL A 40 -5.01 -0.24 -7.92
C VAL A 40 -4.82 0.99 -7.03
N THR A 41 -4.21 0.83 -5.86
CA THR A 41 -3.96 1.96 -4.96
C THR A 41 -3.00 2.98 -5.58
N LEU A 42 -1.97 2.50 -6.29
CA LEU A 42 -1.01 3.37 -6.96
C LEU A 42 -1.66 4.20 -8.07
N ALA A 43 -2.62 3.63 -8.81
CA ALA A 43 -3.41 4.36 -9.80
C ALA A 43 -4.24 5.52 -9.21
N HIS A 44 -4.50 5.50 -7.90
CA HIS A 44 -5.15 6.58 -7.15
C HIS A 44 -4.17 7.49 -6.38
N GLY A 45 -2.87 7.36 -6.62
CA GLY A 45 -1.83 8.12 -5.93
C GLY A 45 -1.64 7.71 -4.47
N LEU A 46 -1.97 6.46 -4.14
CA LEU A 46 -1.79 5.86 -2.82
C LEU A 46 -0.71 4.79 -2.87
N HIS A 47 0.19 4.81 -1.89
CA HIS A 47 1.33 3.89 -1.83
C HIS A 47 1.00 2.75 -0.88
N SER A 48 1.24 1.52 -1.32
CA SER A 48 0.87 0.33 -0.55
C SER A 48 1.99 -0.68 -0.51
N LYS A 49 2.05 -1.44 0.57
CA LYS A 49 2.91 -2.61 0.68
C LYS A 49 2.21 -3.80 1.29
N LEU A 50 2.72 -4.98 1.00
CA LEU A 50 2.37 -6.24 1.64
C LEU A 50 2.78 -6.19 3.11
N THR A 51 1.98 -6.83 3.96
CA THR A 51 2.28 -7.03 5.37
C THR A 51 1.77 -8.39 5.84
N GLY A 52 2.52 -9.02 6.75
CA GLY A 52 2.33 -10.41 7.20
C GLY A 52 3.33 -11.41 6.62
N ALA A 53 3.11 -12.70 6.86
CA ALA A 53 4.06 -13.78 6.57
C ALA A 53 4.19 -14.18 5.08
N GLY A 54 3.45 -13.54 4.17
CA GLY A 54 3.38 -13.91 2.74
C GLY A 54 2.28 -14.92 2.40
N GLY A 55 1.99 -15.10 1.10
CA GLY A 55 1.08 -16.15 0.62
C GLY A 55 -0.44 -15.82 0.58
N GLY A 56 -0.84 -14.56 0.72
CA GLY A 56 -2.24 -14.11 0.56
C GLY A 56 -2.86 -13.40 1.78
N GLY A 57 -2.06 -12.65 2.53
CA GLY A 57 -2.47 -11.90 3.73
C GLY A 57 -3.01 -10.48 3.46
N CYS A 58 -2.43 -9.49 4.15
CA CYS A 58 -2.94 -8.12 4.21
C CYS A 58 -2.07 -7.13 3.43
N GLY A 59 -2.70 -6.06 2.96
CA GLY A 59 -2.02 -4.88 2.42
C GLY A 59 -2.17 -3.69 3.38
N ILE A 60 -1.14 -2.86 3.48
CA ILE A 60 -1.23 -1.55 4.12
C ILE A 60 -1.06 -0.45 3.07
N THR A 61 -1.91 0.56 3.11
CA THR A 61 -1.92 1.71 2.20
C THR A 61 -1.73 3.00 2.98
N LEU A 62 -0.74 3.80 2.61
CA LEU A 62 -0.47 5.10 3.22
C LEU A 62 -1.50 6.14 2.78
N LEU A 63 -2.16 6.74 3.76
CA LEU A 63 -3.01 7.91 3.56
C LEU A 63 -2.27 9.16 3.97
N ARG A 64 -2.25 10.14 3.06
CA ARG A 64 -1.90 11.53 3.39
C ARG A 64 -3.17 12.32 3.68
N PRO A 65 -3.12 13.37 4.51
CA PRO A 65 -4.28 14.20 4.83
C PRO A 65 -5.08 14.68 3.61
N GLY A 66 -4.38 15.05 2.51
CA GLY A 66 -5.03 15.47 1.26
C GLY A 66 -5.70 14.34 0.46
N ASN A 67 -5.34 13.08 0.72
CA ASN A 67 -5.79 11.93 -0.07
C ASN A 67 -7.00 11.22 0.55
N VAL A 68 -7.34 11.52 1.81
CA VAL A 68 -8.43 10.86 2.55
C VAL A 68 -9.79 11.17 1.93
N THR A 69 -10.05 12.43 1.58
CA THR A 69 -11.40 12.85 1.20
C THR A 69 -11.74 12.52 -0.25
N TYR A 70 -10.76 12.55 -1.15
CA TYR A 70 -10.99 12.39 -2.60
C TYR A 70 -10.57 11.03 -3.15
N CYS A 71 -9.38 10.54 -2.76
CA CYS A 71 -8.82 9.33 -3.35
C CYS A 71 -9.31 8.06 -2.66
N LEU A 72 -9.48 8.08 -1.33
CA LEU A 72 -9.82 6.88 -0.56
C LEU A 72 -11.16 6.24 -0.99
N PRO A 73 -12.29 6.96 -1.17
CA PRO A 73 -13.54 6.32 -1.58
C PRO A 73 -13.43 5.67 -2.96
N LYS A 74 -12.73 6.34 -3.90
CA LYS A 74 -12.49 5.84 -5.26
C LYS A 74 -11.60 4.59 -5.24
N ALA A 75 -10.53 4.64 -4.46
CA ALA A 75 -9.63 3.51 -4.27
C ALA A 75 -10.36 2.33 -3.62
N LYS A 76 -11.16 2.55 -2.58
CA LYS A 76 -12.00 1.50 -1.95
C LYS A 76 -12.96 0.86 -2.98
N GLN A 77 -13.66 1.67 -3.78
CA GLN A 77 -14.59 1.18 -4.80
C GLN A 77 -13.86 0.35 -5.88
N SER A 78 -12.75 0.87 -6.43
CA SER A 78 -11.97 0.18 -7.46
C SER A 78 -11.39 -1.13 -6.93
N LEU A 79 -10.96 -1.13 -5.66
CA LEU A 79 -10.41 -2.31 -5.02
C LEU A 79 -11.46 -3.38 -4.79
N PHE A 80 -12.66 -3.00 -4.35
CA PHE A 80 -13.79 -3.92 -4.24
C PHE A 80 -14.08 -4.60 -5.58
N ILE A 81 -14.14 -3.84 -6.68
CA ILE A 81 -14.39 -4.40 -8.02
C ILE A 81 -13.29 -5.39 -8.45
N CYS A 82 -12.02 -5.03 -8.22
CA CYS A 82 -10.89 -5.85 -8.67
C CYS A 82 -10.63 -7.09 -7.81
N ILE A 83 -10.95 -7.05 -6.51
CA ILE A 83 -10.57 -8.09 -5.54
C ILE A 83 -11.76 -8.94 -5.09
N ALA A 84 -13.01 -8.43 -5.11
CA ALA A 84 -14.21 -9.22 -4.80
C ALA A 84 -14.36 -10.54 -5.59
N PRO A 85 -13.99 -10.67 -6.88
CA PRO A 85 -14.07 -11.96 -7.57
C PRO A 85 -13.06 -13.01 -7.09
N LEU A 86 -12.07 -12.63 -6.27
CA LEU A 86 -11.06 -13.54 -5.72
C LEU A 86 -11.60 -14.27 -4.48
N LYS A 87 -12.60 -15.13 -4.68
CA LYS A 87 -13.41 -15.81 -3.64
C LYS A 87 -12.64 -16.73 -2.65
N HIS A 88 -11.34 -16.94 -2.81
CA HIS A 88 -10.58 -17.97 -2.07
C HIS A 88 -9.55 -17.44 -1.05
N LYS A 89 -9.41 -16.12 -0.84
CA LYS A 89 -8.51 -15.59 0.21
C LYS A 89 -9.01 -14.25 0.76
N THR A 90 -9.10 -14.18 2.09
CA THR A 90 -9.45 -12.96 2.83
C THR A 90 -8.29 -11.98 2.78
N HIS A 91 -8.38 -10.95 1.93
CA HIS A 91 -7.42 -9.85 1.91
C HIS A 91 -7.95 -8.70 2.76
N SER A 92 -7.33 -8.48 3.93
CA SER A 92 -7.61 -7.27 4.73
C SER A 92 -6.76 -6.12 4.21
N VAL A 93 -7.39 -4.97 3.99
CA VAL A 93 -6.73 -3.77 3.47
C VAL A 93 -6.83 -2.68 4.53
N CYS A 94 -5.69 -2.34 5.11
CA CYS A 94 -5.61 -1.32 6.15
C CYS A 94 -5.14 0.00 5.53
N PHE A 95 -5.98 1.04 5.62
CA PHE A 95 -5.59 2.39 5.24
C PHE A 95 -5.14 3.14 6.50
N THR A 96 -3.92 3.66 6.53
CA THR A 96 -3.37 4.32 7.73
C THR A 96 -2.94 5.75 7.46
N ASN A 97 -3.39 6.70 8.28
CA ASN A 97 -2.63 7.92 8.58
C ASN A 97 -1.64 7.60 9.71
N GLU A 98 -0.69 8.49 10.04
CA GLU A 98 0.33 8.33 11.09
C GLU A 98 -0.16 7.84 12.48
N LYS A 99 -1.48 7.80 12.73
CA LYS A 99 -2.07 7.05 13.86
C LYS A 99 -2.66 5.71 13.40
N ILE A 100 -1.97 4.64 13.79
CA ILE A 100 -2.44 3.25 13.84
C ILE A 100 -3.89 3.19 14.34
N GLN A 101 -4.84 2.74 13.52
CA GLN A 101 -6.07 2.05 13.97
C GLN A 101 -6.61 1.08 12.90
N ARG A 102 -7.33 0.08 13.41
CA ARG A 102 -7.60 -1.27 12.90
C ARG A 102 -8.73 -1.33 11.85
N GLU A 103 -8.55 -2.28 10.93
CA GLU A 103 -9.51 -3.14 10.21
C GLU A 103 -10.90 -2.59 9.82
N ASP A 104 -11.08 -2.28 8.54
CA ASP A 104 -12.35 -2.52 7.83
C ASP A 104 -12.23 -3.89 7.14
N LYS A 105 -12.85 -4.93 7.71
CA LYS A 105 -13.08 -6.17 6.94
C LYS A 105 -14.09 -5.88 5.84
N LEU A 106 -13.63 -5.91 4.59
CA LEU A 106 -14.50 -5.89 3.42
C LEU A 106 -15.34 -7.19 3.45
N LYS A 107 -16.57 -7.09 3.96
CA LYS A 107 -17.59 -8.16 3.91
C LYS A 107 -18.25 -8.19 2.54
#